data_AF-A0A191HWP0-F1
#
_entry.id   AF-A0A191HWP0-F1
#
_cell.length_a   1.000
_cell.length_b   1.000
_cell.length_c   1.000
_cell.angle_alpha   90.00
_cell.angle_beta   90.00
_cell.angle_gamma   90.00
#
_symmetry.space_group_name_H-M   'P 1'
#
loop_
_entity.id
_entity.type
_entity.pdbx_description
1 polymer ?
#
loop_
_entity_poly.entity_id
_entity_poly.type
_entity_poly.pdbx_seq_one_letter_code
_entity_poly.pdbx_strand_id
1 'polypeptide(L)' 'MKIHSIFPDKWFAKLIMTTLKKESIDSEVTKEDLLPIAKLQGSNHFIKDITGIGYLTNLEYVKFKLQSY' A
#
# COMPACT_ATOMS: atom_id res chain seq x y z
N MET A 1 -9.25 7.69 -7.98
CA MET A 1 -9.08 6.24 -8.27
C MET A 1 -9.28 5.48 -6.97
N LYS A 2 -9.82 4.25 -6.97
CA LYS A 2 -9.97 3.48 -5.71
C LYS A 2 -8.68 2.73 -5.36
N ILE A 3 -8.39 2.55 -4.08
CA ILE A 3 -7.17 1.84 -3.61
C ILE A 3 -7.11 0.42 -4.20
N HIS A 4 -8.19 -0.37 -4.09
CA HIS A 4 -8.21 -1.75 -4.60
C HIS A 4 -8.05 -1.85 -6.14
N SER A 5 -8.26 -0.76 -6.87
CA SER A 5 -8.09 -0.74 -8.33
C SER A 5 -6.62 -0.53 -8.73
N ILE A 6 -5.86 0.19 -7.91
CA ILE A 6 -4.42 0.43 -8.13
C ILE A 6 -3.61 -0.72 -7.54
N PHE A 7 -4.01 -1.21 -6.37
CA PHE A 7 -3.35 -2.25 -5.61
C PHE A 7 -4.29 -3.47 -5.53
N PRO A 8 -4.22 -4.42 -6.48
CA PRO A 8 -5.18 -5.52 -6.57
C PRO A 8 -5.01 -6.56 -5.45
N ASP A 9 -3.80 -6.71 -4.90
CA ASP A 9 -3.58 -7.55 -3.73
C ASP A 9 -4.26 -6.95 -2.50
N LYS A 10 -5.18 -7.71 -1.91
CA LYS A 10 -5.97 -7.27 -0.75
C LYS A 10 -5.10 -6.83 0.44
N TRP A 11 -3.97 -7.48 0.67
CA TRP A 11 -3.08 -7.17 1.79
C TRP A 11 -2.20 -5.97 1.47
N PHE A 12 -1.78 -5.81 0.22
CA PHE A 12 -1.08 -4.61 -0.21
C PHE A 12 -2.00 -3.39 -0.18
N ALA A 13 -3.23 -3.51 -0.70
CA ALA A 13 -4.26 -2.47 -0.62
C ALA A 13 -4.53 -2.05 0.83
N LYS A 14 -4.64 -3.01 1.74
CA LYS A 14 -4.80 -2.72 3.19
C LYS A 14 -3.60 -1.97 3.76
N LEU A 15 -2.37 -2.35 3.39
CA LEU A 15 -1.18 -1.63 3.82
C LEU A 15 -1.27 -0.16 3.37
N ILE A 16 -1.53 0.09 2.08
CA ILE A 16 -1.67 1.45 1.55
C ILE A 16 -2.80 2.21 2.24
N MET A 17 -3.96 1.59 2.41
CA MET A 17 -5.12 2.16 3.12
C MET A 17 -4.73 2.60 4.53
N THR A 18 -4.02 1.76 5.29
CA THR A 18 -3.54 2.11 6.64
C THR A 18 -2.49 3.21 6.63
N THR A 19 -1.56 3.20 5.66
CA THR A 19 -0.56 4.27 5.50
C THR A 19 -1.22 5.62 5.21
N LEU A 20 -2.27 5.63 4.39
CA LEU A 20 -3.06 6.81 4.05
C LEU A 20 -4.13 7.18 5.10
N LYS A 21 -4.26 6.38 6.17
CA LYS A 21 -5.28 6.55 7.22
C LYS A 21 -6.71 6.62 6.67
N LYS A 22 -7.00 5.80 5.65
CA LYS A 22 -8.34 5.65 5.07
C LYS A 22 -9.10 4.53 5.75
N GLU A 23 -10.43 4.59 5.70
CA GLU A 23 -11.30 3.61 6.37
C GLU A 23 -11.53 2.34 5.55
N SER A 24 -11.41 2.42 4.22
CA SER A 24 -11.67 1.29 3.32
C SER A 24 -10.70 1.24 2.12
N ILE A 25 -10.49 0.04 1.58
CA ILE A 25 -9.80 -0.17 0.30
C ILE A 25 -10.62 0.31 -0.92
N ASP A 26 -11.90 0.62 -0.70
CA ASP A 26 -12.76 1.28 -1.68
C ASP A 26 -12.66 2.80 -1.65
N SER A 27 -11.94 3.36 -0.67
CA SER A 27 -11.72 4.80 -0.58
C SER A 27 -10.99 5.32 -1.82
N GLU A 28 -11.38 6.50 -2.24
CA GLU A 28 -10.71 7.18 -3.34
C GLU A 28 -9.38 7.79 -2.88
N VAL A 29 -8.42 7.71 -3.80
CA VAL A 29 -7.07 8.29 -3.70
C VAL A 29 -6.70 8.99 -5.01
N THR A 30 -5.89 10.03 -4.89
CA THR A 30 -5.26 10.74 -6.00
C THR A 30 -3.77 10.43 -6.09
N LYS A 31 -3.08 10.96 -7.10
CA LYS A 31 -1.61 10.82 -7.18
C LYS A 31 -0.92 11.62 -6.08
N GLU A 32 -1.50 12.74 -5.70
CA GLU A 32 -1.02 13.63 -4.64
C GLU A 32 -1.10 12.97 -3.27
N ASP A 33 -2.12 12.13 -3.03
CA ASP A 33 -2.22 11.32 -1.80
C ASP A 33 -1.08 10.29 -1.70
N LEU A 34 -0.61 9.76 -2.83
CA LEU A 34 0.43 8.73 -2.89
C LEU A 34 1.85 9.31 -2.86
N LEU A 35 2.01 10.54 -3.34
CA LEU A 35 3.29 11.25 -3.43
C LEU A 35 4.07 11.34 -2.10
N PRO A 36 3.46 11.60 -0.92
CA PRO A 36 4.22 11.70 0.33
C PRO A 36 4.67 10.34 0.91
N ILE A 37 4.28 9.21 0.31
CA ILE A 37 4.65 7.89 0.82
C ILE A 37 6.13 7.60 0.48
N ALA A 38 7.02 7.93 1.42
CA ALA A 38 8.45 7.62 1.32
C ALA A 38 8.82 6.28 1.96
N LYS A 39 8.00 5.77 2.87
CA LYS A 39 8.30 4.55 3.64
C LYS A 39 7.07 3.66 3.75
N LEU A 40 7.22 2.39 3.37
CA LEU A 40 6.25 1.34 3.61
C LEU A 40 6.83 0.29 4.54
N GLN A 41 6.16 0.06 5.66
CA GLN A 41 6.51 -0.98 6.62
C GLN A 41 5.24 -1.67 7.07
N GLY A 42 5.21 -3.00 6.94
CA GLY A 42 4.05 -3.79 7.33
C GLY A 42 4.43 -5.23 7.66
N SER A 43 3.67 -5.83 8.57
CA SER A 43 3.70 -7.27 8.83
C SER A 43 3.11 -7.98 7.62
N ASN A 44 3.97 -8.65 6.86
CA ASN A 44 3.69 -9.23 5.56
C ASN A 44 2.98 -10.57 5.70
N HIS A 45 1.74 -10.55 6.19
CA HIS A 45 1.00 -11.78 6.42
C HIS A 45 0.76 -12.54 5.11
N PHE A 46 0.42 -11.85 4.01
CA PHE A 46 0.06 -12.53 2.75
C PHE A 46 0.15 -11.63 1.50
N ILE A 47 1.00 -10.58 1.46
CA ILE A 47 1.18 -9.82 0.21
C ILE A 47 1.92 -10.71 -0.78
N LYS A 48 1.26 -11.05 -1.88
CA LYS A 48 1.83 -11.87 -2.96
C LYS A 48 2.08 -11.06 -4.22
N ASP A 49 1.37 -9.95 -4.37
CA ASP A 49 1.46 -9.06 -5.52
C ASP A 49 1.60 -7.60 -5.04
N ILE A 50 2.60 -6.91 -5.58
CA ILE A 50 2.92 -5.50 -5.30
C ILE A 50 2.58 -4.59 -6.50
N THR A 51 1.74 -5.07 -7.42
CA THR A 51 1.18 -4.25 -8.49
C THR A 51 0.62 -2.95 -7.93
N GLY A 52 0.93 -1.83 -8.59
CA GLY A 52 0.61 -0.49 -8.14
C GLY A 52 1.73 0.21 -7.37
N ILE A 53 2.79 -0.48 -6.94
CA ILE A 53 3.91 0.14 -6.22
C ILE A 53 4.61 1.25 -7.03
N GLY A 54 4.59 1.16 -8.37
CA GLY A 54 5.15 2.18 -9.26
C GLY A 54 4.46 3.56 -9.19
N TYR A 55 3.27 3.66 -8.60
CA TYR A 55 2.62 4.94 -8.32
C TYR A 55 3.21 5.67 -7.11
N LEU A 56 4.02 5.00 -6.28
CA LEU A 56 4.67 5.56 -5.10
C LEU A 56 6.05 6.13 -5.49
N THR A 57 6.06 7.22 -6.25
CA THR A 57 7.28 7.72 -6.91
C THR A 57 8.36 8.24 -5.95
N ASN A 58 8.01 8.58 -4.72
CA ASN A 58 8.94 9.02 -3.67
C ASN A 58 9.30 7.90 -2.69
N LEU A 59 8.96 6.65 -2.99
CA LEU A 59 9.20 5.52 -2.11
C LEU A 59 10.70 5.23 -2.01
N GLU A 60 11.29 5.45 -0.84
CA GLU A 60 12.69 5.23 -0.55
C GLU A 60 12.93 3.91 0.19
N TYR A 61 11.95 3.47 0.99
CA TYR A 61 12.11 2.33 1.88
C TYR A 61 10.88 1.43 1.87
N VAL A 62 11.13 0.13 1.67
CA VAL A 62 10.11 -0.91 1.75
C VAL A 62 10.62 -2.04 2.63
N LYS A 63 9.87 -2.38 3.68
CA LYS A 63 10.11 -3.55 4.51
C LYS A 63 8.85 -4.37 4.68
N PHE A 64 8.89 -5.58 4.15
CA PHE A 64 7.89 -6.60 4.36
C PHE A 64 8.44 -7.63 5.34
N LYS A 65 7.93 -7.64 6.58
CA LYS A 65 8.36 -8.62 7.58
C LYS A 65 7.43 -9.83 7.54
N LEU A 66 7.93 -11.00 7.14
CA LEU A 66 7.22 -12.25 7.36
C LEU A 66 7.08 -12.46 8.88
N GLN A 67 5.86 -12.67 9.36
CA GLN A 67 5.67 -12.99 10.78
C GLN A 67 6.07 -14.46 10.97
N SER A 68 7.14 -14.70 11.71
CA SER A 68 7.46 -16.04 12.22
C SER A 68 6.40 -16.43 13.25
N TYR A 69 5.86 -17.65 13.12
CA TYR A 69 4.98 -18.29 14.10
C TYR A 69 5.66 -18.43 15.47
#